data_AF-J2GWF4-F1
#
_entry.id   AF-J2GWF4-F1
#
_cell.length_a   1.000
_cell.length_b   1.000
_cell.length_c   1.000
_cell.angle_alpha   90.00
_cell.angle_beta   90.00
_cell.angle_gamma   90.00
#
_symmetry.space_group_name_H-M   'P 1'
#
loop_
_entity.id
_entity.type
_entity.pdbx_description
1 polymer ?
#
loop_
_entity_poly.entity_id
_entity_poly.type
_entity_poly.pdbx_seq_one_letter_code
_entity_poly.pdbx_strand_id
1 'polypeptide(L)'
;MALSQRLTTGSALVLAALLSTSAFVPAFGQVQVQTLAPPDLFSTPAGDTGLSAGLWKDTAPGIAREVLPKLAAKPLSPASAGLARRVLATGANGPAGVGGDPEMGAARAMALIALGDAAGANAVLDRAPGVADSAQLSAAAAEAALITGGDDKACKIGEALSVDRGALYWLRLRAFCQALAGQTDAAQLTLNLAATQAKDADYARLMTALLTGAPGGAANLKNGVNYALSRKLGLDIQAAAATASPALKPVLKPSGDVAALAGGADLTAAQAADIAFLRQAKGLPAFVDAAKASAASIAALARADAPLQDPVLLARAALAAGDLATAQAIRARLTGDTIPNAGPIDLALLDAALAAAEGRKDGQTLDRLIERGAQAGVKSPVQPAALILAALGGTMGPEARAQFATFDPGKSAASPARLVVMDDAAAAGRQGEAALLALSVAADAGASGPGPVDRARLVRALAKAGLEADARALAVEGLLALQVK
;
A
#
# COMPACT_ATOMS: atom_id res chain seq x y z
N MET A 1 -9.87 -87.05 -27.68
CA MET A 1 -8.93 -86.58 -28.73
C MET A 1 -9.75 -85.71 -29.69
N ALA A 2 -9.90 -84.42 -29.36
CA ALA A 2 -9.10 -83.31 -29.89
C ALA A 2 -9.42 -83.00 -31.37
N LEU A 3 -10.18 -81.94 -31.64
CA LEU A 3 -9.63 -80.62 -31.92
C LEU A 3 -10.75 -79.56 -31.99
N SER A 4 -10.30 -78.31 -31.92
CA SER A 4 -11.02 -77.11 -31.51
C SER A 4 -11.72 -76.37 -32.66
N GLN A 5 -12.57 -75.41 -32.26
CA GLN A 5 -12.83 -74.10 -32.85
C GLN A 5 -14.09 -73.82 -33.72
N ARG A 6 -14.72 -72.69 -33.33
CA ARG A 6 -15.47 -71.65 -34.06
C ARG A 6 -17.01 -71.74 -34.13
N LEU A 7 -17.64 -70.84 -33.35
CA LEU A 7 -18.40 -69.64 -33.79
C LEU A 7 -19.16 -69.81 -35.12
N THR A 8 -20.48 -69.64 -35.22
CA THR A 8 -21.23 -68.37 -35.08
C THR A 8 -22.74 -68.59 -35.27
N THR A 9 -23.53 -67.83 -34.49
CA THR A 9 -24.82 -67.15 -34.83
C THR A 9 -26.04 -67.92 -35.33
N GLY A 10 -27.17 -67.70 -34.64
CA GLY A 10 -28.44 -67.41 -35.31
C GLY A 10 -29.72 -67.94 -34.67
N SER A 11 -30.31 -67.14 -33.77
CA SER A 11 -31.76 -66.96 -33.58
C SER A 11 -32.64 -68.11 -33.05
N ALA A 12 -33.23 -67.91 -31.86
CA ALA A 12 -34.68 -67.96 -31.66
C ALA A 12 -35.06 -67.40 -30.28
N LEU A 13 -36.10 -66.57 -30.27
CA LEU A 13 -36.73 -65.96 -29.10
C LEU A 13 -37.17 -67.01 -28.07
N VAL A 14 -36.89 -66.73 -26.79
CA VAL A 14 -37.73 -67.23 -25.69
C VAL A 14 -38.02 -66.07 -24.74
N LEU A 15 -39.32 -65.80 -24.60
CA LEU A 15 -39.92 -64.90 -23.64
C LEU A 15 -39.67 -65.44 -22.22
N ALA A 16 -38.97 -64.71 -21.37
CA ALA A 16 -38.91 -64.99 -19.94
C ALA A 16 -39.00 -63.67 -19.15
N ALA A 17 -40.17 -63.44 -18.55
CA ALA A 17 -40.41 -62.38 -17.61
C ALA A 17 -39.54 -62.59 -16.35
N LEU A 18 -38.64 -61.67 -16.07
CA LEU A 18 -37.90 -61.58 -14.81
C LEU A 18 -38.26 -60.26 -14.14
N LEU A 19 -38.91 -60.39 -12.98
CA LEU A 19 -39.17 -59.34 -12.02
C LEU A 19 -37.82 -58.77 -11.55
N SER A 20 -37.43 -57.62 -12.08
CA SER A 20 -36.31 -56.82 -11.57
C SER A 20 -36.72 -56.21 -10.24
N THR A 21 -36.47 -56.92 -9.14
CA THR A 21 -36.38 -56.28 -7.82
C THR A 21 -35.19 -55.34 -7.83
N SER A 22 -35.46 -54.05 -7.97
CA SER A 22 -34.47 -52.99 -7.76
C SER A 22 -33.96 -53.08 -6.32
N ALA A 23 -32.85 -53.78 -6.12
CA ALA A 23 -32.07 -53.65 -4.91
C ALA A 23 -31.53 -52.22 -4.90
N PHE A 24 -32.20 -51.33 -4.16
CA PHE A 24 -31.63 -50.06 -3.73
C PHE A 24 -30.43 -50.40 -2.84
N VAL A 25 -29.26 -50.52 -3.43
CA VAL A 25 -28.00 -50.42 -2.69
C VAL A 25 -27.92 -48.96 -2.28
N PRO A 26 -27.97 -48.60 -0.99
CA PRO A 26 -27.69 -47.24 -0.59
C PRO A 26 -26.25 -46.95 -1.02
N ALA A 27 -26.10 -46.07 -2.00
CA ALA A 27 -24.84 -45.45 -2.31
C ALA A 27 -24.46 -44.62 -1.08
N PHE A 28 -23.74 -45.21 -0.14
CA PHE A 28 -22.99 -44.46 0.85
C PHE A 28 -21.93 -43.70 0.07
N GLY A 29 -22.30 -42.49 -0.37
CA GLY A 29 -21.35 -41.52 -0.88
C GLY A 29 -20.27 -41.37 0.18
N GLN A 30 -19.05 -41.80 -0.15
CA GLN A 30 -17.92 -41.55 0.73
C GLN A 30 -17.80 -40.04 0.85
N VAL A 31 -18.17 -39.51 2.02
CA VAL A 31 -17.81 -38.15 2.41
C VAL A 31 -16.30 -38.17 2.55
N GLN A 32 -15.62 -37.90 1.45
CA GLN A 32 -14.18 -37.76 1.41
C GLN A 32 -13.89 -36.45 2.14
N VAL A 33 -13.62 -36.56 3.45
CA VAL A 33 -13.13 -35.45 4.26
C VAL A 33 -11.73 -35.13 3.71
N GLN A 34 -11.68 -34.24 2.72
CA GLN A 34 -10.42 -33.59 2.38
C GLN A 34 -10.06 -32.75 3.59
N THR A 35 -9.10 -33.24 4.38
CA THR A 35 -8.43 -32.44 5.39
C THR A 35 -7.87 -31.22 4.69
N LEU A 36 -8.47 -30.06 4.95
CA LEU A 36 -7.99 -28.77 4.46
C LEU A 36 -6.52 -28.64 4.89
N ALA A 37 -5.66 -28.33 3.93
CA ALA A 37 -4.28 -27.99 4.25
C ALA A 37 -4.29 -26.82 5.26
N PRO A 38 -3.37 -26.81 6.25
CA PRO A 38 -3.28 -25.71 7.18
C PRO A 38 -3.12 -24.39 6.42
N PRO A 39 -3.79 -23.31 6.86
CA PRO A 39 -3.64 -21.99 6.25
C PRO A 39 -2.16 -21.61 6.17
N ASP A 40 -1.76 -21.06 5.04
CA ASP A 40 -0.39 -20.61 4.83
C ASP A 40 -0.16 -19.22 5.43
N LEU A 41 1.08 -18.70 5.35
CA LEU A 41 1.46 -17.41 5.95
C LEU A 41 0.83 -16.19 5.23
N PHE A 42 0.14 -16.40 4.11
CA PHE A 42 -0.57 -15.38 3.33
C PHE A 42 -2.09 -15.44 3.53
N SER A 43 -2.60 -16.59 3.99
CA SER A 43 -4.02 -16.88 4.14
C SER A 43 -4.69 -16.02 5.22
N THR A 44 -3.98 -15.70 6.29
CA THR A 44 -4.51 -14.82 7.35
C THR A 44 -4.59 -13.37 6.85
N PRO A 45 -5.77 -12.73 6.85
CA PRO A 45 -5.90 -11.32 6.49
C PRO A 45 -5.36 -10.41 7.60
N ALA A 46 -4.77 -9.29 7.20
CA ALA A 46 -4.41 -8.20 8.09
C ALA A 46 -5.58 -7.21 8.29
N GLY A 47 -6.51 -7.16 7.32
CA GLY A 47 -7.73 -6.35 7.36
C GLY A 47 -8.66 -6.68 6.20
N ASP A 48 -9.82 -6.03 6.17
CA ASP A 48 -10.74 -6.11 5.02
C ASP A 48 -10.28 -5.14 3.92
N THR A 49 -10.04 -5.69 2.73
CA THR A 49 -9.49 -4.95 1.58
C THR A 49 -10.47 -4.90 0.41
N GLY A 50 -11.55 -5.69 0.46
CA GLY A 50 -12.43 -5.93 -0.68
C GLY A 50 -11.76 -6.64 -1.88
N LEU A 51 -10.56 -7.20 -1.73
CA LEU A 51 -9.92 -8.06 -2.73
C LEU A 51 -10.34 -9.52 -2.54
N SER A 52 -10.34 -10.28 -3.63
CA SER A 52 -10.78 -11.68 -3.59
C SER A 52 -9.77 -12.61 -2.89
N ALA A 53 -10.26 -13.71 -2.32
CA ALA A 53 -9.41 -14.78 -1.77
C ALA A 53 -8.54 -15.48 -2.84
N GLY A 54 -8.83 -15.24 -4.13
CA GLY A 54 -8.05 -15.72 -5.27
C GLY A 54 -6.96 -14.73 -5.74
N LEU A 55 -6.64 -13.70 -4.96
CA LEU A 55 -5.70 -12.63 -5.33
C LEU A 55 -4.38 -13.15 -5.93
N TRP A 56 -3.78 -14.15 -5.29
CA TRP A 56 -2.47 -14.71 -5.67
C TRP A 56 -2.55 -15.87 -6.68
N LYS A 57 -3.75 -16.21 -7.14
CA LYS A 57 -3.95 -17.29 -8.11
C LYS A 57 -3.11 -17.02 -9.36
N ASP A 58 -2.39 -18.06 -9.80
CA ASP A 58 -1.52 -18.05 -10.98
C ASP A 58 -0.37 -17.03 -10.93
N THR A 59 -0.10 -16.41 -9.78
CA THR A 59 1.05 -15.51 -9.61
C THR A 59 2.35 -16.30 -9.65
N ALA A 60 3.29 -15.90 -10.50
CA ALA A 60 4.59 -16.54 -10.58
C ALA A 60 5.37 -16.38 -9.26
N PRO A 61 5.84 -17.49 -8.63
CA PRO A 61 6.57 -17.44 -7.37
C PRO A 61 7.83 -16.55 -7.42
N GLY A 62 8.52 -16.52 -8.55
CA GLY A 62 9.72 -15.69 -8.76
C GLY A 62 9.43 -14.20 -8.65
N ILE A 63 8.27 -13.74 -9.14
CA ILE A 63 7.86 -12.33 -9.04
C ILE A 63 7.60 -11.97 -7.57
N ALA A 64 6.90 -12.82 -6.82
CA ALA A 64 6.66 -12.57 -5.40
C ALA A 64 7.97 -12.50 -4.59
N ARG A 65 8.92 -13.42 -4.82
CA ARG A 65 10.23 -13.41 -4.16
C ARG A 65 11.06 -12.18 -4.50
N GLU A 66 10.99 -11.69 -5.73
CA GLU A 66 11.71 -10.48 -6.13
C GLU A 66 11.11 -9.21 -5.54
N VAL A 67 9.77 -9.11 -5.53
CA VAL A 67 9.08 -7.85 -5.25
C VAL A 67 8.85 -7.62 -3.77
N LEU A 68 8.41 -8.64 -3.01
CA LEU A 68 7.99 -8.46 -1.61
C LEU A 68 9.07 -7.85 -0.72
N PRO A 69 10.35 -8.29 -0.77
CA PRO A 69 11.41 -7.65 0.02
C PRO A 69 11.65 -6.18 -0.35
N LYS A 70 11.46 -5.81 -1.63
CA LYS A 70 11.62 -4.41 -2.09
C LYS A 70 10.57 -3.48 -1.48
N LEU A 71 9.36 -3.98 -1.21
CA LEU A 71 8.28 -3.18 -0.63
C LEU A 71 8.56 -2.78 0.82
N ALA A 72 9.35 -3.59 1.55
CA ALA A 72 9.82 -3.24 2.89
C ALA A 72 11.02 -2.29 2.86
N ALA A 73 11.87 -2.39 1.83
CA ALA A 73 13.16 -1.70 1.77
C ALA A 73 13.13 -0.33 1.08
N LYS A 74 12.23 -0.14 0.11
CA LYS A 74 12.18 1.08 -0.71
C LYS A 74 10.93 1.91 -0.39
N PRO A 75 11.06 3.24 -0.27
CA PRO A 75 9.88 4.09 -0.12
C PRO A 75 9.03 4.05 -1.39
N LEU A 76 7.72 4.15 -1.22
CA LEU A 76 6.73 4.21 -2.30
C LEU A 76 6.02 5.56 -2.28
N SER A 77 5.49 5.98 -3.43
CA SER A 77 4.54 7.09 -3.46
C SER A 77 3.26 6.75 -2.67
N PRO A 78 2.52 7.74 -2.15
CA PRO A 78 1.32 7.51 -1.36
C PRO A 78 0.29 6.51 -1.96
N ALA A 79 -0.03 6.62 -3.25
CA ALA A 79 -0.96 5.72 -3.94
C ALA A 79 -0.36 4.31 -4.12
N SER A 80 0.93 4.22 -4.43
CA SER A 80 1.63 2.93 -4.55
C SER A 80 1.74 2.23 -3.20
N ALA A 81 1.98 2.98 -2.12
CA ALA A 81 1.97 2.47 -0.75
C ALA A 81 0.55 2.00 -0.35
N GLY A 82 -0.49 2.72 -0.78
CA GLY A 82 -1.89 2.30 -0.62
C GLY A 82 -2.18 0.96 -1.30
N LEU A 83 -1.80 0.82 -2.57
CA LEU A 83 -1.90 -0.44 -3.32
C LEU A 83 -1.13 -1.57 -2.62
N ALA A 84 0.12 -1.33 -2.23
CA ALA A 84 0.95 -2.33 -1.54
C ALA A 84 0.29 -2.79 -0.24
N ARG A 85 -0.19 -1.85 0.58
CA ARG A 85 -0.85 -2.18 1.84
C ARG A 85 -2.12 -3.00 1.60
N ARG A 86 -2.96 -2.60 0.65
CA ARG A 86 -4.21 -3.30 0.31
C ARG A 86 -3.94 -4.72 -0.20
N VAL A 87 -2.95 -4.90 -1.07
CA VAL A 87 -2.56 -6.21 -1.61
C VAL A 87 -2.00 -7.11 -0.51
N LEU A 88 -1.09 -6.61 0.32
CA LEU A 88 -0.45 -7.39 1.37
C LEU A 88 -1.36 -7.69 2.55
N ALA A 89 -2.31 -6.80 2.85
CA ALA A 89 -3.29 -6.99 3.92
C ALA A 89 -4.35 -8.04 3.57
N THR A 90 -4.51 -8.38 2.29
CA THR A 90 -5.50 -9.36 1.83
C THR A 90 -5.09 -10.76 2.27
N GLY A 91 -6.00 -11.47 2.92
CA GLY A 91 -5.86 -12.90 3.23
C GLY A 91 -6.21 -13.74 2.03
N ALA A 92 -5.23 -14.43 1.45
CA ALA A 92 -5.40 -15.31 0.30
C ALA A 92 -4.28 -16.36 0.30
N ASN A 93 -4.54 -17.57 -0.21
CA ASN A 93 -3.50 -18.59 -0.36
C ASN A 93 -2.36 -18.02 -1.19
N GLY A 94 -1.14 -18.03 -0.65
CA GLY A 94 0.02 -17.45 -1.30
C GLY A 94 0.39 -18.22 -2.58
N PRO A 95 1.25 -17.62 -3.43
CA PRO A 95 1.76 -18.31 -4.61
C PRO A 95 2.43 -19.65 -4.22
N ALA A 96 2.40 -20.63 -5.12
CA ALA A 96 2.97 -21.94 -4.87
C ALA A 96 4.45 -21.85 -4.43
N GLY A 97 4.80 -22.46 -3.30
CA GLY A 97 6.16 -22.40 -2.73
C GLY A 97 6.56 -21.05 -2.13
N VAL A 98 5.64 -20.07 -2.05
CA VAL A 98 5.81 -18.78 -1.36
C VAL A 98 4.94 -18.75 -0.10
N GLY A 99 3.69 -19.23 -0.19
CA GLY A 99 2.73 -19.17 0.92
C GLY A 99 3.23 -19.81 2.22
N GLY A 100 3.93 -20.94 2.13
CA GLY A 100 4.46 -21.67 3.29
C GLY A 100 5.89 -21.31 3.69
N ASP A 101 6.53 -20.36 2.99
CA ASP A 101 7.92 -19.98 3.22
C ASP A 101 8.02 -18.93 4.35
N PRO A 102 8.67 -19.24 5.50
CA PRO A 102 8.82 -18.30 6.62
C PRO A 102 9.45 -16.97 6.22
N GLU A 103 10.42 -16.97 5.29
CA GLU A 103 11.07 -15.73 4.84
C GLU A 103 10.09 -14.84 4.08
N MET A 104 9.19 -15.46 3.31
CA MET A 104 8.16 -14.73 2.55
C MET A 104 7.04 -14.23 3.45
N GLY A 105 6.65 -15.00 4.47
CA GLY A 105 5.74 -14.53 5.51
C GLY A 105 6.32 -13.34 6.29
N ALA A 106 7.62 -13.40 6.62
CA ALA A 106 8.33 -12.30 7.25
C ALA A 106 8.42 -11.08 6.32
N ALA A 107 8.71 -11.27 5.04
CA ALA A 107 8.75 -10.20 4.05
C ALA A 107 7.39 -9.49 3.91
N ARG A 108 6.29 -10.25 3.88
CA ARG A 108 4.91 -9.70 3.89
C ARG A 108 4.68 -8.84 5.14
N ALA A 109 5.00 -9.36 6.33
CA ALA A 109 4.78 -8.64 7.58
C ALA A 109 5.66 -7.39 7.71
N MET A 110 6.95 -7.48 7.35
CA MET A 110 7.86 -6.33 7.35
C MET A 110 7.44 -5.27 6.34
N ALA A 111 6.93 -5.66 5.17
CA ALA A 111 6.38 -4.72 4.22
C ALA A 111 5.13 -4.02 4.77
N LEU A 112 4.20 -4.75 5.41
CA LEU A 112 3.06 -4.13 6.10
C LEU A 112 3.51 -3.12 7.17
N ILE A 113 4.48 -3.47 8.01
CA ILE A 113 5.07 -2.57 9.01
C ILE A 113 5.65 -1.32 8.33
N ALA A 114 6.52 -1.50 7.32
CA ALA A 114 7.13 -0.40 6.58
C ALA A 114 6.10 0.51 5.90
N LEU A 115 4.94 -0.03 5.53
CA LEU A 115 3.82 0.70 4.94
C LEU A 115 2.92 1.37 5.99
N GLY A 116 3.24 1.27 7.29
CA GLY A 116 2.47 1.86 8.38
C GLY A 116 1.33 0.99 8.93
N ASP A 117 1.29 -0.30 8.58
CA ASP A 117 0.27 -1.24 9.05
C ASP A 117 0.85 -2.26 10.05
N ALA A 118 1.46 -1.74 11.12
CA ALA A 118 1.98 -2.59 12.20
C ALA A 118 0.86 -3.37 12.92
N ALA A 119 -0.35 -2.79 13.03
CA ALA A 119 -1.49 -3.48 13.63
C ALA A 119 -1.94 -4.69 12.79
N GLY A 120 -2.04 -4.53 11.47
CA GLY A 120 -2.34 -5.62 10.56
C GLY A 120 -1.25 -6.70 10.55
N ALA A 121 0.03 -6.29 10.52
CA ALA A 121 1.16 -7.22 10.63
C ALA A 121 1.12 -8.04 11.93
N ASN A 122 0.81 -7.38 13.06
CA ASN A 122 0.64 -8.03 14.36
C ASN A 122 -0.49 -9.07 14.34
N ALA A 123 -1.63 -8.73 13.73
CA ALA A 123 -2.78 -9.63 13.62
C ALA A 123 -2.49 -10.87 12.73
N VAL A 124 -1.70 -10.71 11.67
CA VAL A 124 -1.26 -11.83 10.82
C VAL A 124 -0.31 -12.75 11.61
N LEU A 125 0.68 -12.18 12.28
CA LEU A 125 1.73 -12.94 12.97
C LEU A 125 1.25 -13.64 14.23
N ASP A 126 0.19 -13.15 14.88
CA ASP A 126 -0.45 -13.83 16.01
C ASP A 126 -1.03 -15.21 15.68
N ARG A 127 -1.28 -15.46 14.39
CA ARG A 127 -1.83 -16.71 13.89
C ARG A 127 -0.83 -17.48 13.03
N ALA A 128 0.37 -16.94 12.84
CA ALA A 128 1.38 -17.56 11.99
C ALA A 128 2.02 -18.76 12.71
N PRO A 129 2.12 -19.93 12.06
CA PRO A 129 2.88 -21.05 12.62
C PRO A 129 4.39 -20.77 12.58
N GLY A 130 5.14 -21.38 13.50
CA GLY A 130 6.60 -21.40 13.45
C GLY A 130 7.31 -20.06 13.69
N VAL A 131 6.63 -19.06 14.28
CA VAL A 131 7.24 -17.74 14.53
C VAL A 131 8.54 -17.87 15.36
N ALA A 132 8.53 -18.66 16.44
CA ALA A 132 9.68 -18.85 17.32
C ALA A 132 10.89 -19.54 16.65
N ASP A 133 10.65 -20.29 15.56
CA ASP A 133 11.67 -21.05 14.82
C ASP A 133 12.24 -20.27 13.64
N SER A 134 11.74 -19.05 13.38
CA SER A 134 12.23 -18.15 12.34
C SER A 134 12.61 -16.80 12.94
N ALA A 135 13.89 -16.45 12.86
CA ALA A 135 14.38 -15.17 13.32
C ALA A 135 13.72 -13.99 12.59
N GLN A 136 13.40 -14.15 11.31
CA GLN A 136 12.77 -13.12 10.49
C GLN A 136 11.30 -12.92 10.85
N LEU A 137 10.52 -13.99 11.03
CA LEU A 137 9.13 -13.91 11.50
C LEU A 137 9.06 -13.33 12.91
N SER A 138 9.92 -13.80 13.81
CA SER A 138 10.03 -13.28 15.17
C SER A 138 10.38 -11.80 15.17
N ALA A 139 11.32 -11.35 14.32
CA ALA A 139 11.70 -9.94 14.25
C ALA A 139 10.54 -9.06 13.77
N ALA A 140 9.80 -9.50 12.75
CA ALA A 140 8.61 -8.81 12.30
C ALA A 140 7.53 -8.75 13.40
N ALA A 141 7.35 -9.83 14.16
CA ALA A 141 6.36 -9.91 15.24
C ALA A 141 6.72 -8.97 16.40
N ALA A 142 7.99 -8.95 16.80
CA ALA A 142 8.48 -8.08 17.84
C ALA A 142 8.42 -6.60 17.43
N GLU A 143 8.79 -6.27 16.19
CA GLU A 143 8.69 -4.90 15.66
C GLU A 143 7.24 -4.41 15.62
N ALA A 144 6.31 -5.21 15.11
CA ALA A 144 4.89 -4.89 15.11
C ALA A 144 4.35 -4.70 16.54
N ALA A 145 4.77 -5.55 17.48
CA ALA A 145 4.40 -5.42 18.88
C ALA A 145 4.92 -4.11 19.51
N LEU A 146 6.19 -3.74 19.29
CA LEU A 146 6.78 -2.51 19.83
C LEU A 146 6.09 -1.24 19.30
N ILE A 147 5.77 -1.22 18.00
CA ILE A 147 5.06 -0.12 17.35
C ILE A 147 3.62 0.00 17.89
N THR A 148 2.96 -1.13 18.13
CA THR A 148 1.58 -1.16 18.68
C THR A 148 1.52 -1.03 20.21
N GLY A 149 2.66 -0.82 20.88
CA GLY A 149 2.74 -0.62 22.34
C GLY A 149 2.83 -1.90 23.17
N GLY A 150 2.90 -3.07 22.54
CA GLY A 150 3.02 -4.39 23.17
C GLY A 150 4.46 -4.74 23.57
N ASP A 151 5.07 -3.97 24.47
CA ASP A 151 6.46 -4.18 24.91
C ASP A 151 6.67 -5.58 25.52
N ASP A 152 5.77 -6.02 26.40
CA ASP A 152 5.83 -7.36 27.03
C ASP A 152 5.73 -8.48 26.00
N LYS A 153 4.93 -8.29 24.96
CA LYS A 153 4.79 -9.24 23.85
C LYS A 153 6.09 -9.35 23.06
N ALA A 154 6.71 -8.21 22.74
CA ALA A 154 8.00 -8.19 22.06
C ALA A 154 9.09 -8.91 22.87
N CYS A 155 9.13 -8.70 24.19
CA CYS A 155 10.08 -9.40 25.06
C CYS A 155 9.84 -10.91 25.10
N LYS A 156 8.59 -11.37 25.22
CA LYS A 156 8.25 -12.80 25.15
C LYS A 156 8.65 -13.44 23.83
N ILE A 157 8.50 -12.72 22.71
CA ILE A 157 8.96 -13.20 21.39
C ILE A 157 10.49 -13.40 21.40
N GLY A 158 11.24 -12.42 21.92
CA GLY A 158 12.70 -12.52 22.02
C GLY A 158 13.18 -13.64 22.96
N GLU A 159 12.44 -13.95 24.01
CA GLU A 159 12.71 -15.08 24.92
C GLU A 159 12.43 -16.43 24.27
N ALA A 160 11.32 -16.53 23.53
CA ALA A 160 10.87 -17.75 22.88
C ALA A 160 11.69 -18.13 21.64
N LEU A 161 12.26 -17.15 20.94
CA LEU A 161 13.07 -17.34 19.73
C LEU A 161 14.11 -18.44 19.91
N SER A 162 14.15 -19.48 19.08
CA SER A 162 15.08 -20.62 19.22
C SER A 162 16.37 -20.47 18.40
N VAL A 163 16.37 -19.59 17.39
CA VAL A 163 17.43 -19.45 16.37
C VAL A 163 17.99 -18.02 16.31
N ASP A 164 19.22 -17.86 15.84
CA ASP A 164 19.87 -16.55 15.57
C ASP A 164 19.80 -15.51 16.70
N ARG A 165 19.80 -15.97 17.96
CA ARG A 165 19.69 -15.12 19.17
C ARG A 165 20.83 -14.11 19.33
N GLY A 166 21.92 -14.27 18.57
CA GLY A 166 23.11 -13.41 18.60
C GLY A 166 23.08 -12.25 17.61
N ALA A 167 22.10 -12.20 16.70
CA ALA A 167 22.01 -11.10 15.74
C ALA A 167 21.77 -9.76 16.43
N LEU A 168 22.27 -8.69 15.81
CA LEU A 168 22.23 -7.33 16.34
C LEU A 168 20.84 -6.89 16.82
N TYR A 169 19.79 -7.19 16.04
CA TYR A 169 18.41 -6.86 16.40
C TYR A 169 18.02 -7.49 17.74
N TRP A 170 18.29 -8.78 17.92
CA TRP A 170 17.94 -9.54 19.11
C TRP A 170 18.75 -9.12 20.34
N LEU A 171 20.02 -8.74 20.16
CA LEU A 171 20.81 -8.16 21.24
C LEU A 171 20.22 -6.83 21.71
N ARG A 172 19.78 -5.97 20.80
CA ARG A 172 19.14 -4.69 21.15
C ARG A 172 17.83 -4.90 21.90
N LEU A 173 16.96 -5.76 21.36
CA LEU A 173 15.70 -6.08 22.03
C LEU A 173 15.93 -6.70 23.42
N ARG A 174 16.89 -7.62 23.55
CA ARG A 174 17.21 -8.25 24.84
C ARG A 174 17.69 -7.25 25.87
N ALA A 175 18.59 -6.35 25.51
CA ALA A 175 19.07 -5.32 26.43
C ALA A 175 17.93 -4.42 26.91
N PHE A 176 17.02 -4.01 26.01
CA PHE A 176 15.81 -3.28 26.36
C PHE A 176 14.91 -4.07 27.34
N CYS A 177 14.64 -5.34 27.04
CA CYS A 177 13.79 -6.19 27.89
C CYS A 177 14.41 -6.46 29.27
N GLN A 178 15.73 -6.64 29.35
CA GLN A 178 16.46 -6.76 30.62
C GLN A 178 16.34 -5.48 31.45
N ALA A 179 16.43 -4.30 30.81
CA ALA A 179 16.24 -3.02 31.49
C ALA A 179 14.81 -2.89 32.03
N LEU A 180 13.79 -3.28 31.27
CA LEU A 180 12.39 -3.31 31.74
C LEU A 180 12.18 -4.26 32.93
N ALA A 181 12.92 -5.37 32.96
CA ALA A 181 12.90 -6.33 34.06
C ALA A 181 13.75 -5.91 35.28
N GLY A 182 14.35 -4.71 35.28
CA GLY A 182 15.22 -4.22 36.36
C GLY A 182 16.60 -4.89 36.43
N GLN A 183 17.00 -5.65 35.40
CA GLN A 183 18.27 -6.37 35.33
C GLN A 183 19.37 -5.48 34.75
N THR A 184 19.70 -4.37 35.42
CA THR A 184 20.57 -3.30 34.90
C THR A 184 21.95 -3.80 34.45
N ASP A 185 22.62 -4.65 35.24
CA ASP A 185 23.96 -5.16 34.90
C ASP A 185 23.93 -6.06 33.66
N ALA A 186 22.91 -6.93 33.57
CA ALA A 186 22.73 -7.80 32.42
C ALA A 186 22.41 -6.99 31.15
N ALA A 187 21.55 -5.98 31.28
CA ALA A 187 21.21 -5.06 30.19
C ALA A 187 22.43 -4.30 29.69
N GLN A 188 23.29 -3.81 30.59
CA GLN A 188 24.53 -3.11 30.24
C GLN A 188 25.52 -4.03 29.50
N LEU A 189 25.68 -5.27 29.93
CA LEU A 189 26.53 -6.24 29.25
C LEU A 189 26.02 -6.53 27.82
N THR A 190 24.72 -6.77 27.68
CA THR A 190 24.10 -7.02 26.37
C THR A 190 24.19 -5.79 25.45
N LEU A 191 24.01 -4.59 25.99
CA LEU A 191 24.21 -3.32 25.27
C LEU A 191 25.65 -3.21 24.74
N ASN A 192 26.65 -3.51 25.58
CA ASN A 192 28.06 -3.49 25.17
C ASN A 192 28.33 -4.51 24.06
N LEU A 193 27.77 -5.72 24.16
CA LEU A 193 27.87 -6.73 23.12
C LEU A 193 27.24 -6.26 21.80
N ALA A 194 26.05 -5.66 21.83
CA ALA A 194 25.42 -5.09 20.63
C ALA A 194 26.30 -4.00 19.99
N ALA A 195 26.94 -3.16 20.80
CA ALA A 195 27.84 -2.10 20.34
C ALA A 195 29.11 -2.63 19.67
N THR A 196 29.57 -3.85 19.99
CA THR A 196 30.70 -4.50 19.28
C THR A 196 30.35 -4.89 17.85
N GLN A 197 29.07 -5.19 17.56
CA GLN A 197 28.63 -5.57 16.21
C GLN A 197 28.34 -4.36 15.34
N ALA A 198 27.67 -3.34 15.88
CA ALA A 198 27.41 -2.10 15.17
C ALA A 198 27.23 -0.91 16.12
N LYS A 199 27.90 0.20 15.80
CA LYS A 199 27.71 1.46 16.52
C LYS A 199 26.36 2.07 16.16
N ASP A 200 25.58 2.39 17.19
CA ASP A 200 24.32 3.12 17.07
C ASP A 200 24.19 4.09 18.24
N ALA A 201 24.58 5.33 18.00
CA ALA A 201 24.66 6.35 19.05
C ALA A 201 23.28 6.73 19.60
N ASP A 202 22.24 6.65 18.76
CA ASP A 202 20.86 6.94 19.17
C ASP A 202 20.35 5.86 20.13
N TYR A 203 20.51 4.59 19.75
CA TYR A 203 20.13 3.46 20.59
C TYR A 203 20.92 3.44 21.90
N ALA A 204 22.24 3.61 21.83
CA ALA A 204 23.10 3.61 23.02
C ALA A 204 22.74 4.75 23.98
N ARG A 205 22.48 5.97 23.48
CA ARG A 205 22.03 7.10 24.30
C ARG A 205 20.73 6.80 25.03
N LEU A 206 19.71 6.31 24.32
CA LEU A 206 18.41 6.00 24.91
C LEU A 206 18.50 4.86 25.93
N MET A 207 19.26 3.81 25.65
CA MET A 207 19.48 2.72 26.59
C MET A 207 20.21 3.19 27.85
N THR A 208 21.29 3.95 27.72
CA THR A 208 22.02 4.48 28.87
C THR A 208 21.13 5.39 29.72
N ALA A 209 20.30 6.23 29.11
CA ALA A 209 19.32 7.04 29.82
C ALA A 209 18.33 6.18 30.61
N LEU A 210 17.83 5.10 30.01
CA LEU A 210 16.92 4.17 30.68
C LEU A 210 17.60 3.45 31.87
N LEU A 211 18.85 3.02 31.72
CA LEU A 211 19.60 2.29 32.75
C LEU A 211 20.04 3.16 33.93
N THR A 212 20.34 4.44 33.67
CA THR A 212 20.91 5.36 34.67
C THR A 212 19.91 6.36 35.23
N GLY A 213 18.73 6.49 34.62
CA GLY A 213 17.77 7.56 34.93
C GLY A 213 18.18 8.95 34.43
N ALA A 214 19.24 9.05 33.61
CA ALA A 214 19.69 10.31 33.04
C ALA A 214 18.68 10.84 31.99
N PRO A 215 18.68 12.15 31.68
CA PRO A 215 17.82 12.72 30.64
C PRO A 215 18.06 12.05 29.27
N GLY A 216 16.99 11.52 28.67
CA GLY A 216 17.05 10.81 27.39
C GLY A 216 17.30 11.70 26.17
N GLY A 217 17.09 13.03 26.28
CA GLY A 217 17.23 13.97 25.17
C GLY A 217 16.09 13.84 24.15
N ALA A 218 16.41 13.98 22.85
CA ALA A 218 15.40 13.90 21.79
C ALA A 218 14.91 12.45 21.55
N ALA A 219 13.60 12.31 21.32
CA ALA A 219 13.00 11.05 20.91
C ALA A 219 13.56 10.54 19.57
N ASN A 220 13.52 9.23 19.36
CA ASN A 220 13.95 8.60 18.12
C ASN A 220 12.92 7.59 17.62
N LEU A 221 12.42 7.82 16.41
CA LEU A 221 11.32 7.06 15.79
C LEU A 221 11.77 6.33 14.52
N LYS A 222 13.03 5.88 14.48
CA LYS A 222 13.59 5.17 13.31
C LYS A 222 13.17 3.71 13.24
N ASN A 223 12.87 3.07 14.38
CA ASN A 223 12.43 1.68 14.51
C ASN A 223 11.64 1.49 15.81
N GLY A 224 11.02 0.32 15.98
CA GLY A 224 10.16 -0.05 17.10
C GLY A 224 10.89 -0.02 18.44
N VAL A 225 12.14 -0.49 18.51
CA VAL A 225 12.92 -0.49 19.76
C VAL A 225 13.21 0.94 20.23
N ASN A 226 13.66 1.81 19.33
CA ASN A 226 13.92 3.22 19.65
C ASN A 226 12.62 3.97 20.02
N TYR A 227 11.52 3.64 19.35
CA TYR A 227 10.21 4.17 19.70
C TYR A 227 9.75 3.72 21.09
N ALA A 228 9.88 2.44 21.42
CA ALA A 228 9.54 1.90 22.73
C ALA A 228 10.41 2.53 23.83
N LEU A 229 11.71 2.69 23.60
CA LEU A 229 12.61 3.44 24.48
C LEU A 229 12.16 4.88 24.68
N SER A 230 11.83 5.58 23.60
CA SER A 230 11.35 6.96 23.66
C SER A 230 10.06 7.09 24.47
N ARG A 231 9.12 6.13 24.32
CA ARG A 231 7.90 6.05 25.13
C ARG A 231 8.22 5.81 26.61
N LYS A 232 9.09 4.85 26.93
CA LYS A 232 9.44 4.51 28.32
C LYS A 232 10.15 5.64 29.05
N LEU A 233 10.93 6.43 28.32
CA LEU A 233 11.61 7.62 28.83
C LEU A 233 10.70 8.87 28.90
N GLY A 234 9.44 8.78 28.46
CA GLY A 234 8.51 9.91 28.46
C GLY A 234 8.92 11.06 27.53
N LEU A 235 9.66 10.77 26.45
CA LEU A 235 10.15 11.78 25.52
C LEU A 235 9.03 12.32 24.62
N ASP A 236 9.17 13.57 24.18
CA ASP A 236 8.24 14.16 23.21
C ASP A 236 8.40 13.51 21.82
N ILE A 237 7.52 12.56 21.53
CA ILE A 237 7.49 11.86 20.23
C ILE A 237 6.93 12.72 19.10
N GLN A 238 6.15 13.77 19.39
CA GLN A 238 5.58 14.65 18.37
C GLN A 238 6.66 15.56 17.79
N ALA A 239 7.59 16.03 18.62
CA ALA A 239 8.77 16.78 18.17
C ALA A 239 9.65 16.00 17.18
N ALA A 240 9.59 14.66 17.20
CA ALA A 240 10.36 13.79 16.31
C ALA A 240 9.57 13.31 15.07
N ALA A 241 8.35 13.84 14.84
CA ALA A 241 7.49 13.41 13.73
C ALA A 241 8.15 13.55 12.35
N ALA A 242 8.95 14.60 12.15
CA ALA A 242 9.61 14.87 10.87
C ALA A 242 10.66 13.82 10.48
N THR A 243 11.24 13.11 11.45
CA THR A 243 12.27 12.08 11.24
C THR A 243 11.75 10.67 11.51
N ALA A 244 10.45 10.52 11.79
CA ALA A 244 9.83 9.24 12.03
C ALA A 244 9.85 8.37 10.76
N SER A 245 10.15 7.09 10.96
CA SER A 245 10.01 6.10 9.90
C SER A 245 8.54 6.03 9.43
N PRO A 246 8.28 5.64 8.17
CA PRO A 246 6.93 5.47 7.67
C PRO A 246 6.07 4.53 8.54
N ALA A 247 6.69 3.51 9.15
CA ALA A 247 6.05 2.56 10.07
C ALA A 247 5.45 3.22 11.32
N LEU A 248 6.07 4.31 11.79
CA LEU A 248 5.70 5.02 13.01
C LEU A 248 4.88 6.30 12.76
N LYS A 249 4.72 6.73 11.50
CA LYS A 249 3.83 7.87 11.19
C LYS A 249 2.38 7.68 11.68
N PRO A 250 1.75 6.50 11.56
CA PRO A 250 0.36 6.34 11.99
C PRO A 250 0.13 6.36 13.50
N VAL A 251 1.18 6.17 14.31
CA VAL A 251 1.07 6.24 15.78
C VAL A 251 1.28 7.67 16.31
N LEU A 252 1.70 8.60 15.44
CA LEU A 252 1.80 10.01 15.76
C LEU A 252 0.42 10.66 15.63
N LYS A 253 0.09 11.55 16.57
CA LYS A 253 -1.14 12.33 16.45
C LYS A 253 -0.93 13.39 15.37
N PRO A 254 -1.92 13.66 14.53
CA PRO A 254 -1.86 14.84 13.66
C PRO A 254 -1.59 16.07 14.52
N SER A 255 -0.56 16.84 14.16
CA SER A 255 -0.26 18.13 14.77
C SER A 255 -1.32 19.14 14.35
N GLY A 256 -2.49 19.07 14.96
CA GLY A 256 -3.59 19.98 14.70
C GLY A 256 -4.74 19.67 15.64
N ASP A 257 -4.98 20.56 16.59
CA ASP A 257 -6.21 20.56 17.38
C ASP A 257 -7.40 20.83 16.45
N VAL A 258 -7.87 19.79 15.77
CA VAL A 258 -9.17 19.78 15.07
C VAL A 258 -10.32 20.12 16.01
N ALA A 259 -10.12 19.97 17.33
CA ALA A 259 -11.05 20.40 18.36
C ALA A 259 -11.16 21.94 18.47
N ALA A 260 -10.13 22.71 18.09
CA ALA A 260 -10.18 24.18 18.11
C ALA A 260 -10.96 24.78 16.92
N LEU A 261 -11.15 24.03 15.84
CA LEU A 261 -11.91 24.46 14.66
C LEU A 261 -13.43 24.28 14.82
N ALA A 262 -13.88 23.51 15.81
CA ALA A 262 -15.29 23.27 16.09
C ALA A 262 -15.97 24.45 16.84
N GLY A 263 -15.21 25.49 17.23
CA GLY A 263 -15.67 26.55 18.15
C GLY A 263 -15.71 27.97 17.60
N GLY A 264 -15.72 28.18 16.27
CA GLY A 264 -15.76 29.52 15.67
C GLY A 264 -14.40 30.11 15.33
N ALA A 265 -13.47 29.29 14.84
CA ALA A 265 -12.19 29.74 14.33
C ALA A 265 -12.36 30.74 13.17
N ASP A 266 -11.45 31.73 13.10
CA ASP A 266 -11.32 32.60 11.95
C ASP A 266 -10.92 31.78 10.72
N LEU A 267 -11.93 31.40 9.92
CA LEU A 267 -11.78 30.62 8.70
C LEU A 267 -10.82 31.28 7.71
N THR A 268 -10.66 32.60 7.76
CA THR A 268 -9.72 33.35 6.92
C THR A 268 -8.28 33.05 7.32
N ALA A 269 -8.00 33.08 8.63
CA ALA A 269 -6.69 32.74 9.18
C ALA A 269 -6.35 31.26 8.96
N ALA A 270 -7.32 30.37 9.14
CA ALA A 270 -7.15 28.94 8.86
C ALA A 270 -6.83 28.68 7.39
N GLN A 271 -7.56 29.32 6.47
CA GLN A 271 -7.29 29.23 5.04
C GLN A 271 -5.88 29.73 4.68
N ALA A 272 -5.45 30.87 5.23
CA ALA A 272 -4.12 31.41 4.95
C ALA A 272 -3.01 30.46 5.44
N ALA A 273 -3.19 29.84 6.61
CA ALA A 273 -2.26 28.85 7.16
C ALA A 273 -2.19 27.58 6.30
N ASP A 274 -3.35 27.05 5.89
CA ASP A 274 -3.42 25.86 5.02
C ASP A 274 -2.75 26.12 3.66
N ILE A 275 -3.02 27.26 3.03
CA ILE A 275 -2.41 27.65 1.76
C ILE A 275 -0.88 27.78 1.91
N ALA A 276 -0.41 28.42 2.98
CA ALA A 276 1.03 28.54 3.24
C ALA A 276 1.68 27.17 3.43
N PHE A 277 1.06 26.28 4.21
CA PHE A 277 1.57 24.94 4.46
C PHE A 277 1.63 24.10 3.19
N LEU A 278 0.57 24.11 2.39
CA LEU A 278 0.50 23.42 1.10
C LEU A 278 1.55 23.94 0.10
N ARG A 279 1.82 25.24 0.07
CA ARG A 279 2.84 25.85 -0.81
C ARG A 279 4.26 25.58 -0.35
N GLN A 280 4.49 25.39 0.95
CA GLN A 280 5.81 25.06 1.50
C GLN A 280 6.19 23.58 1.26
N ALA A 281 5.20 22.71 1.06
CA ALA A 281 5.41 21.31 0.76
C ALA A 281 6.20 21.12 -0.55
N LYS A 282 7.33 20.40 -0.46
CA LYS A 282 8.21 20.10 -1.60
C LYS A 282 8.02 18.66 -2.04
N GLY A 283 7.66 18.46 -3.29
CA GLY A 283 7.34 17.17 -3.85
C GLY A 283 6.01 16.59 -3.36
N LEU A 284 5.57 15.57 -4.08
CA LEU A 284 4.27 14.93 -3.88
C LEU A 284 4.04 14.37 -2.45
N PRO A 285 5.00 13.66 -1.81
CA PRO A 285 4.76 13.12 -0.47
C PRO A 285 4.46 14.19 0.58
N ALA A 286 5.23 15.29 0.57
CA ALA A 286 5.01 16.40 1.49
C ALA A 286 3.67 17.09 1.23
N PHE A 287 3.27 17.20 -0.04
CA PHE A 287 1.98 17.80 -0.41
C PHE A 287 0.80 16.95 0.09
N VAL A 288 0.88 15.62 -0.04
CA VAL A 288 -0.14 14.71 0.49
C VAL A 288 -0.20 14.73 2.02
N ASP A 289 0.95 14.77 2.70
CA ASP A 289 1.00 14.88 4.16
C ASP A 289 0.37 16.20 4.64
N ALA A 290 0.70 17.33 3.99
CA ALA A 290 0.10 18.63 4.27
C ALA A 290 -1.41 18.65 3.98
N ALA A 291 -1.84 18.09 2.85
CA ALA A 291 -3.25 18.00 2.49
C ALA A 291 -4.07 17.20 3.50
N LYS A 292 -3.54 16.09 4.01
CA LYS A 292 -4.21 15.28 5.05
C LYS A 292 -4.35 16.03 6.37
N ALA A 293 -3.31 16.77 6.76
CA ALA A 293 -3.35 17.59 7.97
C ALA A 293 -4.37 18.74 7.86
N SER A 294 -4.50 19.34 6.67
CA SER A 294 -5.46 20.42 6.40
C SER A 294 -6.88 19.94 6.05
N ALA A 295 -7.11 18.64 5.87
CA ALA A 295 -8.36 18.11 5.29
C ALA A 295 -9.64 18.57 6.02
N ALA A 296 -9.63 18.55 7.36
CA ALA A 296 -10.79 18.97 8.15
C ALA A 296 -11.10 20.47 8.00
N SER A 297 -10.07 21.31 7.98
CA SER A 297 -10.18 22.75 7.75
C SER A 297 -10.69 23.04 6.33
N ILE A 298 -10.13 22.39 5.31
CA ILE A 298 -10.55 22.52 3.91
C ILE A 298 -12.01 22.10 3.73
N ALA A 299 -12.45 21.00 4.35
CA ALA A 299 -13.84 20.58 4.31
C ALA A 299 -14.78 21.59 5.00
N ALA A 300 -14.36 22.20 6.12
CA ALA A 300 -15.11 23.26 6.79
C ALA A 300 -15.23 24.52 5.90
N LEU A 301 -14.14 24.94 5.26
CA LEU A 301 -14.11 26.04 4.29
C LEU A 301 -15.04 25.77 3.10
N ALA A 302 -15.03 24.55 2.58
CA ALA A 302 -15.93 24.15 1.50
C ALA A 302 -17.40 24.20 1.96
N ARG A 303 -17.74 23.85 3.21
CA ARG A 303 -19.12 23.96 3.72
C ARG A 303 -19.56 25.40 4.01
N ALA A 304 -18.65 26.26 4.44
CA ALA A 304 -18.94 27.65 4.80
C ALA A 304 -19.33 28.54 3.61
N ASP A 305 -19.10 28.08 2.37
CA ASP A 305 -19.51 28.76 1.13
C ASP A 305 -18.93 30.19 0.96
N ALA A 306 -17.84 30.48 1.67
CA ALA A 306 -17.13 31.76 1.57
C ALA A 306 -16.16 31.78 0.36
N PRO A 307 -15.83 32.97 -0.19
CA PRO A 307 -14.82 33.10 -1.24
C PRO A 307 -13.47 32.52 -0.80
N LEU A 308 -12.88 31.66 -1.64
CA LEU A 308 -11.60 31.02 -1.36
C LEU A 308 -10.45 31.78 -2.03
N GLN A 309 -9.35 32.01 -1.29
CA GLN A 309 -8.15 32.69 -1.83
C GLN A 309 -7.44 31.89 -2.93
N ASP A 310 -7.42 30.56 -2.83
CA ASP A 310 -6.78 29.67 -3.82
C ASP A 310 -7.61 28.38 -3.98
N PRO A 311 -8.78 28.47 -4.64
CA PRO A 311 -9.73 27.35 -4.68
C PRO A 311 -9.17 26.12 -5.39
N VAL A 312 -8.34 26.29 -6.41
CA VAL A 312 -7.77 25.16 -7.15
C VAL A 312 -6.74 24.41 -6.31
N LEU A 313 -5.89 25.11 -5.55
CA LEU A 313 -4.97 24.47 -4.60
C LEU A 313 -5.73 23.68 -3.52
N LEU A 314 -6.79 24.26 -2.96
CA LEU A 314 -7.60 23.61 -1.92
C LEU A 314 -8.37 22.40 -2.46
N ALA A 315 -8.92 22.47 -3.69
CA ALA A 315 -9.57 21.33 -4.33
C ALA A 315 -8.58 20.19 -4.61
N ARG A 316 -7.36 20.53 -5.05
CA ARG A 316 -6.27 19.55 -5.24
C ARG A 316 -5.84 18.91 -3.92
N ALA A 317 -5.75 19.70 -2.85
CA ALA A 317 -5.46 19.18 -1.52
C ALA A 317 -6.57 18.24 -1.03
N ALA A 318 -7.85 18.58 -1.25
CA ALA A 318 -8.97 17.69 -0.95
C ALA A 318 -8.85 16.35 -1.72
N LEU A 319 -8.50 16.38 -3.01
CA LEU A 319 -8.22 15.15 -3.78
C LEU A 319 -7.02 14.36 -3.23
N ALA A 320 -5.93 15.04 -2.87
CA ALA A 320 -4.74 14.42 -2.28
C ALA A 320 -5.02 13.76 -0.91
N ALA A 321 -5.98 14.31 -0.16
CA ALA A 321 -6.48 13.75 1.09
C ALA A 321 -7.52 12.63 0.89
N GLY A 322 -8.00 12.40 -0.34
CA GLY A 322 -9.03 11.42 -0.66
C GLY A 322 -10.47 11.92 -0.47
N ASP A 323 -10.68 13.22 -0.27
CA ASP A 323 -11.99 13.84 -0.10
C ASP A 323 -12.53 14.38 -1.44
N LEU A 324 -13.08 13.47 -2.24
CA LEU A 324 -13.67 13.79 -3.54
C LEU A 324 -14.87 14.76 -3.41
N ALA A 325 -15.70 14.59 -2.38
CA ALA A 325 -16.90 15.39 -2.19
C ALA A 325 -16.54 16.87 -1.96
N THR A 326 -15.54 17.14 -1.10
CA THR A 326 -15.03 18.50 -0.87
C THR A 326 -14.40 19.08 -2.14
N ALA A 327 -13.61 18.28 -2.88
CA ALA A 327 -13.01 18.75 -4.13
C ALA A 327 -14.06 19.12 -5.19
N GLN A 328 -15.12 18.31 -5.34
CA GLN A 328 -16.25 18.60 -6.22
C GLN A 328 -17.01 19.85 -5.79
N ALA A 329 -17.29 20.00 -4.49
CA ALA A 329 -17.98 21.16 -3.95
C ALA A 329 -17.21 22.46 -4.23
N ILE A 330 -15.88 22.45 -4.07
CA ILE A 330 -15.04 23.60 -4.43
C ILE A 330 -15.09 23.85 -5.94
N ARG A 331 -14.92 22.83 -6.78
CA ARG A 331 -14.90 22.98 -8.24
C ARG A 331 -16.22 23.49 -8.81
N ALA A 332 -17.36 23.07 -8.26
CA ALA A 332 -18.69 23.46 -8.72
C ALA A 332 -18.93 24.98 -8.62
N ARG A 333 -18.20 25.68 -7.75
CA ARG A 333 -18.28 27.14 -7.55
C ARG A 333 -17.40 27.93 -8.53
N LEU A 334 -16.54 27.25 -9.28
CA LEU A 334 -15.60 27.87 -10.19
C LEU A 334 -16.24 28.07 -11.57
N THR A 335 -17.21 28.99 -11.64
CA THR A 335 -17.97 29.31 -12.86
C THR A 335 -17.62 30.66 -13.48
N GLY A 336 -16.82 31.49 -12.80
CA GLY A 336 -16.38 32.79 -13.31
C GLY A 336 -15.26 32.70 -14.34
N ASP A 337 -15.15 33.72 -15.19
CA ASP A 337 -14.11 33.83 -16.23
C ASP A 337 -12.70 34.00 -15.66
N THR A 338 -12.61 34.50 -14.42
CA THR A 338 -11.36 34.66 -13.68
C THR A 338 -11.42 33.86 -12.38
N ILE A 339 -10.40 33.03 -12.16
CA ILE A 339 -10.27 32.24 -10.94
C ILE A 339 -9.03 32.71 -10.19
N PRO A 340 -9.15 33.01 -8.88
CA PRO A 340 -8.00 33.40 -8.08
C PRO A 340 -6.85 32.38 -8.19
N ASN A 341 -5.66 32.87 -8.54
CA ASN A 341 -4.42 32.09 -8.59
C ASN A 341 -4.43 30.87 -9.53
N ALA A 342 -5.36 30.78 -10.49
CA ALA A 342 -5.47 29.66 -11.41
C ALA A 342 -5.77 30.12 -12.84
N GLY A 343 -5.05 29.53 -13.81
CA GLY A 343 -5.29 29.71 -15.23
C GLY A 343 -6.13 28.58 -15.83
N PRO A 344 -6.43 28.65 -17.14
CA PRO A 344 -7.18 27.62 -17.84
C PRO A 344 -6.55 26.23 -17.76
N ILE A 345 -5.21 26.14 -17.75
CA ILE A 345 -4.49 24.85 -17.63
C ILE A 345 -4.73 24.24 -16.25
N ASP A 346 -4.65 25.02 -15.17
CA ASP A 346 -4.86 24.52 -13.81
C ASP A 346 -6.26 23.93 -13.63
N LEU A 347 -7.28 24.58 -14.20
CA LEU A 347 -8.64 24.04 -14.24
C LEU A 347 -8.74 22.74 -15.02
N ALA A 348 -8.13 22.66 -16.20
CA ALA A 348 -8.18 21.44 -17.01
C ALA A 348 -7.52 20.25 -16.30
N LEU A 349 -6.43 20.51 -15.56
CA LEU A 349 -5.78 19.48 -14.75
C LEU A 349 -6.60 19.09 -13.52
N LEU A 350 -7.30 20.04 -12.88
CA LEU A 350 -8.24 19.75 -11.80
C LEU A 350 -9.43 18.92 -12.30
N ASP A 351 -10.02 19.28 -13.45
CA ASP A 351 -11.12 18.53 -14.07
C ASP A 351 -10.70 17.10 -14.44
N ALA A 352 -9.48 16.94 -14.96
CA ALA A 352 -8.90 15.62 -15.21
C ALA A 352 -8.74 14.80 -13.91
N ALA A 353 -8.27 15.43 -12.82
CA ALA A 353 -8.08 14.77 -11.54
C ALA A 353 -9.41 14.36 -10.88
N LEU A 354 -10.45 15.20 -11.01
CA LEU A 354 -11.81 14.88 -10.57
C LEU A 354 -12.41 13.73 -11.39
N ALA A 355 -12.30 13.77 -12.72
CA ALA A 355 -12.76 12.69 -13.59
C ALA A 355 -12.08 11.35 -13.25
N ALA A 356 -10.76 11.40 -12.99
CA ALA A 356 -10.00 10.23 -12.56
C ALA A 356 -10.46 9.70 -11.19
N ALA A 357 -10.70 10.59 -10.21
CA ALA A 357 -11.13 10.22 -8.86
C ALA A 357 -12.53 9.59 -8.84
N GLU A 358 -13.45 10.11 -9.64
CA GLU A 358 -14.82 9.61 -9.78
C GLU A 358 -14.89 8.27 -10.52
N GLY A 359 -13.84 7.93 -11.30
CA GLY A 359 -13.84 6.76 -12.17
C GLY A 359 -14.71 6.92 -13.42
N ARG A 360 -15.07 8.15 -13.78
CA ARG A 360 -15.78 8.42 -15.04
C ARG A 360 -14.82 8.22 -16.20
N LYS A 361 -15.22 7.39 -17.17
CA LYS A 361 -14.58 7.29 -18.50
C LYS A 361 -15.03 8.45 -19.38
N ASP A 362 -14.79 9.68 -18.92
CA ASP A 362 -15.28 10.91 -19.56
C ASP A 362 -14.43 11.26 -20.80
N GLY A 363 -14.93 10.85 -21.97
CA GLY A 363 -14.29 11.14 -23.25
C GLY A 363 -14.25 12.64 -23.58
N GLN A 364 -15.21 13.44 -23.12
CA GLN A 364 -15.21 14.88 -23.41
C GLN A 364 -14.11 15.60 -22.63
N THR A 365 -13.94 15.27 -21.35
CA THR A 365 -12.85 15.82 -20.54
C THR A 365 -11.49 15.40 -21.10
N LEU A 366 -11.36 14.15 -21.56
CA LEU A 366 -10.15 13.67 -22.22
C LEU A 366 -9.87 14.40 -23.55
N ASP A 367 -10.86 14.53 -24.42
CA ASP A 367 -10.70 15.20 -25.72
C ASP A 367 -10.30 16.68 -25.55
N ARG A 368 -10.93 17.41 -24.61
CA ARG A 368 -10.54 18.81 -24.30
C ARG A 368 -9.11 18.91 -23.76
N LEU A 369 -8.69 17.93 -22.97
CA LEU A 369 -7.33 17.90 -22.43
C LEU A 369 -6.30 17.60 -23.54
N ILE A 370 -6.64 16.73 -24.49
CA ILE A 370 -5.83 16.43 -25.66
C ILE A 370 -5.71 17.65 -26.58
N GLU A 371 -6.82 18.32 -26.88
CA GLU A 371 -6.81 19.54 -27.70
C GLU A 371 -5.86 20.59 -27.12
N ARG A 372 -5.94 20.82 -25.80
CA ARG A 372 -5.03 21.72 -25.09
C ARG A 372 -3.59 21.23 -25.12
N GLY A 373 -3.36 19.91 -25.00
CA GLY A 373 -2.02 19.30 -25.08
C GLY A 373 -1.37 19.44 -26.45
N ALA A 374 -2.16 19.45 -27.52
CA ALA A 374 -1.69 19.69 -28.88
C ALA A 374 -1.26 21.14 -29.12
N GLN A 375 -1.93 22.08 -28.44
CA GLN A 375 -1.62 23.52 -28.50
C GLN A 375 -0.55 23.95 -27.50
N ALA A 376 -0.29 23.13 -26.46
CA ALA A 376 0.67 23.46 -25.42
C ALA A 376 2.10 23.07 -25.81
N GLY A 377 3.08 23.84 -25.31
CA GLY A 377 4.49 23.54 -25.55
C GLY A 377 4.94 22.22 -24.90
N VAL A 378 6.06 21.65 -25.36
CA VAL A 378 6.62 20.35 -24.94
C VAL A 378 6.87 20.24 -23.41
N LYS A 379 7.04 21.38 -22.72
CA LYS A 379 7.21 21.42 -21.24
C LYS A 379 5.89 21.47 -20.47
N SER A 380 4.76 21.46 -21.15
CA SER A 380 3.44 21.56 -20.52
C SER A 380 3.07 20.25 -19.82
N PRO A 381 2.49 20.31 -18.60
CA PRO A 381 2.00 19.13 -17.89
C PRO A 381 0.78 18.48 -18.59
N VAL A 382 0.20 19.13 -19.60
CA VAL A 382 -1.07 18.71 -20.22
C VAL A 382 -0.95 17.41 -21.02
N GLN A 383 0.12 17.21 -21.80
CA GLN A 383 0.31 15.95 -22.54
C GLN A 383 0.50 14.74 -21.60
N PRO A 384 1.38 14.82 -20.56
CA PRO A 384 1.42 13.82 -19.50
C PRO A 384 0.07 13.57 -18.80
N ALA A 385 -0.69 14.63 -18.53
CA ALA A 385 -2.00 14.50 -17.89
C ALA A 385 -3.02 13.76 -18.76
N ALA A 386 -3.07 14.08 -20.07
CA ALA A 386 -3.90 13.38 -21.03
C ALA A 386 -3.53 11.89 -21.13
N LEU A 387 -2.24 11.56 -21.11
CA LEU A 387 -1.77 10.18 -21.11
C LEU A 387 -2.26 9.40 -19.88
N ILE A 388 -2.15 10.00 -18.68
CA ILE A 388 -2.60 9.39 -17.43
C ILE A 388 -4.12 9.21 -17.43
N LEU A 389 -4.88 10.23 -17.83
CA LEU A 389 -6.34 10.15 -17.88
C LEU A 389 -6.82 9.10 -18.91
N ALA A 390 -6.19 9.05 -20.08
CA ALA A 390 -6.46 8.04 -21.10
C ALA A 390 -6.21 6.61 -20.63
N ALA A 391 -5.30 6.40 -19.67
CA ALA A 391 -5.01 5.07 -19.12
C ALA A 391 -6.18 4.46 -18.35
N LEU A 392 -7.13 5.27 -17.86
CA LEU A 392 -8.37 4.81 -17.23
C LEU A 392 -9.40 4.27 -18.24
N GLY A 393 -9.12 4.38 -19.55
CA GLY A 393 -9.94 3.77 -20.60
C GLY A 393 -11.07 4.66 -21.13
N GLY A 394 -10.94 5.98 -21.04
CA GLY A 394 -11.83 6.92 -21.74
C GLY A 394 -11.72 6.77 -23.26
N THR A 395 -12.84 6.92 -23.97
CA THR A 395 -12.87 6.93 -25.44
C THR A 395 -12.39 8.29 -25.95
N MET A 396 -11.62 8.29 -27.04
CA MET A 396 -11.15 9.52 -27.70
C MET A 396 -11.88 9.72 -29.04
N GLY A 397 -12.25 10.96 -29.33
CA GLY A 397 -12.74 11.35 -30.65
C GLY A 397 -11.70 11.11 -31.77
N PRO A 398 -12.10 11.05 -33.05
CA PRO A 398 -11.16 10.82 -34.17
C PRO A 398 -10.02 11.84 -34.23
N GLU A 399 -10.33 13.13 -34.05
CA GLU A 399 -9.33 14.20 -34.03
C GLU A 399 -8.40 14.09 -32.82
N ALA A 400 -8.98 13.87 -31.63
CA ALA A 400 -8.21 13.66 -30.41
C ALA A 400 -7.24 12.47 -30.54
N ARG A 401 -7.64 11.37 -31.19
CA ARG A 401 -6.73 10.25 -31.46
C ARG A 401 -5.54 10.65 -32.34
N ALA A 402 -5.78 11.46 -33.38
CA ALA A 402 -4.71 11.93 -34.25
C ALA A 402 -3.72 12.85 -33.51
N GLN A 403 -4.24 13.78 -32.71
CA GLN A 403 -3.43 14.67 -31.88
C GLN A 403 -2.66 13.91 -30.78
N PHE A 404 -3.33 13.00 -30.09
CA PHE A 404 -2.73 12.21 -29.02
C PHE A 404 -1.58 11.33 -29.52
N ALA A 405 -1.66 10.82 -30.74
CA ALA A 405 -0.61 10.01 -31.36
C ALA A 405 0.72 10.78 -31.56
N THR A 406 0.70 12.12 -31.54
CA THR A 406 1.90 12.95 -31.69
C THR A 406 2.48 13.44 -30.36
N PHE A 407 1.89 13.05 -29.22
CA PHE A 407 2.37 13.49 -27.91
C PHE A 407 3.72 12.85 -27.58
N ASP A 408 4.58 13.62 -26.91
CA ASP A 408 5.86 13.16 -26.36
C ASP A 408 5.87 13.37 -24.84
N PRO A 409 5.18 12.50 -24.07
CA PRO A 409 5.10 12.59 -22.62
C PRO A 409 6.39 12.15 -21.90
N GLY A 410 7.46 11.86 -22.64
CA GLY A 410 8.75 11.41 -22.12
C GLY A 410 9.00 9.91 -22.31
N LYS A 411 9.98 9.39 -21.56
CA LYS A 411 10.46 8.00 -21.68
C LYS A 411 10.09 7.17 -20.45
N SER A 412 9.83 5.88 -20.69
CA SER A 412 9.70 4.86 -19.65
C SER A 412 11.06 4.61 -18.98
N ALA A 413 11.10 4.60 -17.65
CA ALA A 413 12.26 4.13 -16.89
C ALA A 413 12.18 2.63 -16.60
N ALA A 414 10.98 2.04 -16.68
CA ALA A 414 10.78 0.61 -16.50
C ALA A 414 11.34 -0.21 -17.67
N SER A 415 11.84 -1.41 -17.36
CA SER A 415 12.28 -2.40 -18.36
C SER A 415 11.13 -2.78 -19.29
N PRO A 416 11.30 -2.74 -20.62
CA PRO A 416 10.28 -3.16 -21.57
C PRO A 416 9.80 -4.60 -21.34
N ALA A 417 10.70 -5.52 -20.99
CA ALA A 417 10.33 -6.91 -20.70
C ALA A 417 9.40 -7.02 -19.48
N ARG A 418 9.68 -6.24 -18.42
CA ARG A 418 8.81 -6.20 -17.23
C ARG A 418 7.42 -5.65 -17.57
N LEU A 419 7.36 -4.62 -18.41
CA LEU A 419 6.10 -4.03 -18.86
C LEU A 419 5.26 -5.03 -19.68
N VAL A 420 5.90 -5.82 -20.56
CA VAL A 420 5.22 -6.87 -21.31
C VAL A 420 4.59 -7.92 -20.38
N VAL A 421 5.34 -8.39 -19.37
CA VAL A 421 4.81 -9.36 -18.40
C VAL A 421 3.68 -8.77 -17.56
N MET A 422 3.77 -7.48 -17.20
CA MET A 422 2.70 -6.78 -16.47
C MET A 422 1.41 -6.67 -17.30
N ASP A 423 1.54 -6.32 -18.58
CA ASP A 423 0.40 -6.21 -19.49
C ASP A 423 -0.25 -7.57 -19.76
N ASP A 424 0.54 -8.65 -19.83
CA ASP A 424 0.05 -10.04 -19.91
C ASP A 424 -0.69 -10.47 -18.65
N ALA A 425 -0.11 -10.25 -17.46
CA ALA A 425 -0.75 -10.54 -16.18
C ALA A 425 -2.09 -9.81 -16.04
N ALA A 426 -2.12 -8.53 -16.41
CA ALA A 426 -3.33 -7.73 -16.43
C ALA A 426 -4.37 -8.25 -17.44
N ALA A 427 -3.93 -8.69 -18.63
CA ALA A 427 -4.82 -9.28 -19.62
C ALA A 427 -5.45 -10.60 -19.17
N ALA A 428 -4.68 -11.42 -18.46
CA ALA A 428 -5.11 -12.70 -17.93
C ALA A 428 -5.90 -12.61 -16.62
N GLY A 429 -6.09 -11.40 -16.06
CA GLY A 429 -6.79 -11.21 -14.79
C GLY A 429 -6.00 -11.71 -13.56
N ARG A 430 -4.68 -11.88 -13.69
CA ARG A 430 -3.80 -12.29 -12.58
C ARG A 430 -3.52 -11.09 -11.66
N GLN A 431 -4.49 -10.79 -10.81
CA GLN A 431 -4.52 -9.59 -9.96
C GLN A 431 -3.25 -9.40 -9.13
N GLY A 432 -2.85 -10.41 -8.35
CA GLY A 432 -1.66 -10.35 -7.50
C GLY A 432 -0.38 -10.13 -8.30
N GLU A 433 -0.22 -10.80 -9.43
CA GLU A 433 0.95 -10.65 -10.30
C GLU A 433 1.02 -9.26 -10.94
N ALA A 434 -0.09 -8.77 -11.51
CA ALA A 434 -0.17 -7.43 -12.08
C ALA A 434 0.14 -6.35 -11.03
N ALA A 435 -0.38 -6.51 -9.81
CA ALA A 435 -0.10 -5.62 -8.70
C ALA A 435 1.38 -5.63 -8.28
N LEU A 436 1.99 -6.81 -8.13
CA LEU A 436 3.41 -6.92 -7.77
C LEU A 436 4.32 -6.31 -8.84
N LEU A 437 4.03 -6.52 -10.12
CA LEU A 437 4.81 -5.92 -11.21
C LEU A 437 4.68 -4.40 -11.24
N ALA A 438 3.47 -3.88 -11.06
CA ALA A 438 3.23 -2.44 -10.90
C ALA A 438 4.00 -1.87 -9.70
N LEU A 439 3.92 -2.54 -8.55
CA LEU A 439 4.64 -2.14 -7.33
C LEU A 439 6.16 -2.25 -7.49
N SER A 440 6.67 -3.19 -8.27
CA SER A 440 8.11 -3.26 -8.58
C SER A 440 8.57 -2.03 -9.36
N VAL A 441 7.78 -1.55 -10.32
CA VAL A 441 8.09 -0.32 -11.06
C VAL A 441 8.01 0.89 -10.12
N ALA A 442 6.98 0.95 -9.28
CA ALA A 442 6.84 2.02 -8.29
C ALA A 442 7.97 2.05 -7.25
N ALA A 443 8.41 0.88 -6.76
CA ALA A 443 9.52 0.77 -5.82
C ALA A 443 10.84 1.24 -6.43
N ASP A 444 11.08 0.96 -7.72
CA ASP A 444 12.26 1.47 -8.42
C ASP A 444 12.22 2.99 -8.63
N ALA A 445 11.03 3.60 -8.69
CA ALA A 445 10.85 5.05 -8.79
C ALA A 445 10.92 5.79 -7.43
N GLY A 446 10.70 5.08 -6.32
CA GLY A 446 10.83 5.63 -4.97
C GLY A 446 9.64 6.49 -4.50
N ALA A 447 9.88 7.34 -3.49
CA ALA A 447 8.84 8.13 -2.82
C ALA A 447 8.12 9.12 -3.75
N SER A 448 8.78 9.62 -4.79
CA SER A 448 8.16 10.53 -5.78
C SER A 448 7.20 9.80 -6.72
N GLY A 449 7.30 8.47 -6.78
CA GLY A 449 6.51 7.61 -7.66
C GLY A 449 6.97 7.62 -9.12
N PRO A 450 6.36 6.78 -9.97
CA PRO A 450 6.72 6.66 -11.37
C PRO A 450 6.49 7.96 -12.15
N GLY A 451 7.33 8.17 -13.17
CA GLY A 451 7.13 9.22 -14.17
C GLY A 451 5.84 9.00 -14.98
N PRO A 452 5.38 9.99 -15.75
CA PRO A 452 4.04 9.96 -16.35
C PRO A 452 3.78 8.77 -17.28
N VAL A 453 4.78 8.37 -18.06
CA VAL A 453 4.67 7.21 -18.98
C VAL A 453 4.49 5.90 -18.23
N ASP A 454 5.36 5.64 -17.25
CA ASP A 454 5.28 4.44 -16.42
C ASP A 454 3.98 4.43 -15.62
N ARG A 455 3.59 5.58 -15.08
CA ARG A 455 2.34 5.74 -14.32
C ARG A 455 1.11 5.41 -15.15
N ALA A 456 1.03 5.92 -16.38
CA ALA A 456 -0.07 5.59 -17.28
C ALA A 456 -0.11 4.09 -17.62
N ARG A 457 1.04 3.42 -17.76
CA ARG A 457 1.08 1.97 -17.95
C ARG A 457 0.57 1.21 -16.71
N LEU A 458 1.02 1.60 -15.53
CA LEU A 458 0.58 1.02 -14.26
C LEU A 458 -0.94 1.20 -14.07
N VAL A 459 -1.47 2.40 -14.28
CA VAL A 459 -2.91 2.68 -14.20
C VAL A 459 -3.70 1.76 -15.12
N ARG A 460 -3.27 1.62 -16.38
CA ARG A 460 -3.93 0.75 -17.36
C ARG A 460 -3.87 -0.72 -16.95
N ALA A 461 -2.72 -1.20 -16.51
CA ALA A 461 -2.54 -2.59 -16.08
C ALA A 461 -3.41 -2.93 -14.86
N LEU A 462 -3.41 -2.05 -13.84
CA LEU A 462 -4.23 -2.22 -12.64
C LEU A 462 -5.73 -2.19 -12.98
N ALA A 463 -6.18 -1.24 -13.80
CA ALA A 463 -7.57 -1.18 -14.24
C ALA A 463 -7.98 -2.45 -14.98
N LYS A 464 -7.15 -2.94 -15.91
CA LYS A 464 -7.40 -4.16 -16.68
C LYS A 464 -7.40 -5.43 -15.82
N ALA A 465 -6.60 -5.45 -14.75
CA ALA A 465 -6.61 -6.53 -13.75
C ALA A 465 -7.84 -6.47 -12.81
N GLY A 466 -8.67 -5.42 -12.87
CA GLY A 466 -9.82 -5.25 -11.97
C GLY A 466 -9.47 -4.57 -10.63
N LEU A 467 -8.29 -3.94 -10.53
CA LEU A 467 -7.85 -3.13 -9.39
C LEU A 467 -8.20 -1.65 -9.62
N GLU A 468 -9.48 -1.38 -9.91
CA GLU A 468 -9.92 -0.06 -10.37
C GLU A 468 -9.70 1.06 -9.35
N ALA A 469 -9.93 0.79 -8.06
CA ALA A 469 -9.72 1.77 -7.00
C ALA A 469 -8.25 2.21 -6.94
N ASP A 470 -7.32 1.25 -7.07
CA ASP A 470 -5.88 1.50 -7.06
C ASP A 470 -5.43 2.21 -8.34
N ALA A 471 -5.99 1.84 -9.49
CA ALA A 471 -5.76 2.54 -10.76
C ALA A 471 -6.18 4.01 -10.68
N ARG A 472 -7.35 4.31 -10.11
CA ARG A 472 -7.82 5.70 -9.89
C ARG A 472 -6.90 6.46 -8.95
N ALA A 473 -6.51 5.85 -7.83
CA ALA A 473 -5.61 6.48 -6.87
C ALA A 473 -4.25 6.84 -7.52
N LEU A 474 -3.66 5.93 -8.30
CA LEU A 474 -2.41 6.22 -9.03
C LEU A 474 -2.58 7.30 -10.10
N ALA A 475 -3.73 7.35 -10.78
CA ALA A 475 -4.02 8.37 -11.78
C ALA A 475 -4.17 9.76 -11.15
N VAL A 476 -4.96 9.87 -10.07
CA VAL A 476 -5.13 11.13 -9.30
C VAL A 476 -3.78 11.61 -8.77
N GLU A 477 -3.00 10.72 -8.14
CA GLU A 477 -1.67 11.05 -7.65
C GLU A 477 -0.76 11.57 -8.78
N GLY A 478 -0.83 10.96 -9.97
CA GLY A 478 -0.06 11.40 -11.14
C GLY A 478 -0.43 12.79 -11.62
N LEU A 479 -1.73 13.06 -11.71
CA LEU A 479 -2.24 14.36 -12.13
C LEU A 479 -1.88 15.46 -11.13
N LEU A 480 -1.86 15.14 -9.83
CA LEU A 480 -1.39 16.05 -8.79
C LEU A 480 0.13 16.27 -8.86
N ALA A 481 0.91 15.21 -9.08
CA ALA A 481 2.38 15.29 -9.16
C ALA A 481 2.88 16.23 -10.26
N LEU A 482 2.14 16.36 -11.36
CA LEU A 482 2.46 17.28 -12.46
C LEU A 482 2.36 18.77 -12.07
N GLN A 483 1.79 19.05 -10.90
CA GLN A 483 1.46 20.40 -10.44
C GLN A 483 2.13 20.75 -9.10
N VAL A 484 2.96 19.86 -8.55
CA VAL A 484 3.72 20.08 -7.32
C VAL A 484 5.19 20.27 -7.70
N LYS A 485 5.85 21.24 -7.05
CA LYS A 485 7.26 21.57 -7.32
C LYS A 485 8.23 20.68 -6.56
#